data_AF-A0A969L9C3-F1
#
_entry.id   AF-A0A969L9C3-F1
#
_cell.length_a   1.000
_cell.length_b   1.000
_cell.length_c   1.000
_cell.angle_alpha   90.00
_cell.angle_beta   90.00
_cell.angle_gamma   90.00
#
_symmetry.space_group_name_H-M   'P 1'
#
loop_
_entity.id
_entity.type
_entity.pdbx_description
1 polymer ?
#
loop_
_entity_poly.entity_id
_entity_poly.type
_entity_poly.pdbx_seq_one_letter_code
_entity_poly.pdbx_strand_id
1 'polypeptide(L)'
;MHRRVLIFLLLIGVVLLPLAPAGPIGSAAADVALPTTPQAPAPQAQDLPPGGFIEVSGSQLVRFGQPVFIRGVNYYPQGRPWNAMWQYWNAPQMERELRLAREQLGINAVRILVPYGYAGRGNVNRKLLERIQQFLQIAGNLDIRVNITLFDQYNTFGTPDSDEFARDIEYVRKFVGNFVGDERIFAWDVHNEPDHYPKWAEEGQAQQVLQWLGLIADEIKRIAPYHLVTVGMGKYDNLWQPGPD
;
A
#
# COMPACT_ATOMS: atom_id res chain seq x y z
N MET A 1 13.87 20.80 -11.37
CA MET A 1 13.01 20.75 -10.16
C MET A 1 12.84 19.27 -9.83
N HIS A 2 13.67 18.70 -8.97
CA HIS A 2 13.70 17.24 -8.76
C HIS A 2 12.43 16.77 -8.06
N ARG A 3 11.66 15.91 -8.73
CA ARG A 3 10.41 15.34 -8.23
C ARG A 3 10.74 14.15 -7.34
N ARG A 4 10.37 14.22 -6.06
CA ARG A 4 10.59 13.14 -5.09
C ARG A 4 9.42 12.16 -5.16
N VAL A 5 9.65 10.97 -5.72
CA VAL A 5 8.74 9.81 -5.53
C VAL A 5 9.05 9.22 -4.15
N LEU A 6 8.02 9.08 -3.32
CA LEU A 6 8.16 8.54 -1.97
C LEU A 6 8.09 7.00 -2.07
N ILE A 7 9.24 6.34 -2.03
CA ILE A 7 9.35 4.88 -2.07
C ILE A 7 9.17 4.36 -0.64
N PHE A 8 8.18 3.50 -0.42
CA PHE A 8 7.91 2.89 0.89
C PHE A 8 8.23 1.40 0.85
N LEU A 9 9.02 0.94 1.82
CA LEU A 9 9.11 -0.47 2.18
C LEU A 9 8.06 -0.75 3.26
N LEU A 10 6.99 -1.48 2.94
CA LEU A 10 6.13 -2.07 3.98
C LEU A 10 6.52 -3.55 4.11
N LEU A 11 7.44 -3.84 5.04
CA LEU A 11 7.83 -5.20 5.38
C LEU A 11 6.59 -6.07 5.64
N ILE A 12 6.57 -7.25 5.04
CA ILE A 12 5.59 -8.30 5.31
C ILE A 12 5.77 -8.75 6.76
N GLY A 13 5.03 -8.14 7.67
CA GLY A 13 4.78 -8.69 8.99
C GLY A 13 3.55 -9.59 8.91
N VAL A 14 3.73 -10.87 8.57
CA VAL A 14 2.69 -11.87 8.89
C VAL A 14 2.73 -12.06 10.40
N VAL A 15 1.77 -11.49 11.12
CA VAL A 15 1.55 -11.84 12.52
C VAL A 15 0.85 -13.20 12.54
N LEU A 16 1.62 -14.28 12.51
CA LEU A 16 1.15 -15.59 12.93
C LEU A 16 1.08 -15.54 14.46
N LEU A 17 -0.13 -15.48 15.02
CA LEU A 17 -0.35 -15.70 16.45
C LEU A 17 -0.14 -17.19 16.74
N PRO A 18 0.88 -17.60 17.54
CA PRO A 18 0.98 -18.97 17.98
C PRO A 18 -0.06 -19.24 19.07
N LEU A 19 -0.85 -20.29 18.89
CA LEU A 19 -1.53 -20.96 20.00
C LEU A 19 -0.46 -21.71 20.80
N ALA A 20 -0.25 -21.33 22.07
CA ALA A 20 0.51 -22.15 23.02
C ALA A 20 -0.47 -23.04 23.83
N PRO A 21 -0.04 -24.25 24.23
CA PRO A 21 0.67 -24.32 25.51
C PRO A 21 1.92 -25.22 25.58
N ALA A 22 2.87 -24.71 26.38
CA ALA A 22 3.89 -25.31 27.27
C ALA A 22 4.59 -26.67 26.97
N GLY A 23 5.92 -26.61 26.89
CA GLY A 23 6.87 -27.70 27.17
C GLY A 23 8.33 -27.20 27.06
N PRO A 24 9.27 -27.62 27.93
CA PRO A 24 10.52 -26.89 28.14
C PRO A 24 11.62 -27.34 27.17
N ILE A 25 12.35 -26.38 26.60
CA ILE A 25 13.66 -26.64 25.98
C ILE A 25 14.63 -25.61 26.55
N GLY A 26 15.65 -26.11 27.25
CA GLY A 26 16.68 -25.32 27.88
C GLY A 26 17.84 -24.95 26.96
N SER A 27 18.54 -23.89 27.37
CA SER A 27 19.91 -23.43 27.07
C SER A 27 20.30 -23.23 25.60
N ALA A 28 20.95 -22.15 25.17
CA ALA A 28 21.56 -21.01 25.82
C ALA A 28 21.53 -19.84 24.81
N ALA A 29 21.18 -18.65 25.26
CA ALA A 29 21.33 -17.43 24.46
C ALA A 29 22.19 -16.46 25.27
N ALA A 30 23.28 -15.99 24.65
CA ALA A 30 24.16 -14.99 25.20
C ALA A 30 23.37 -13.70 25.46
N ASP A 31 23.50 -13.16 26.67
CA ASP A 31 22.93 -11.87 27.06
C ASP A 31 23.55 -10.73 26.23
N VAL A 32 22.82 -10.30 25.20
CA VAL A 32 23.04 -8.98 24.59
C VAL A 32 22.08 -8.03 25.31
N ALA A 33 22.60 -7.34 26.33
CA ALA A 33 21.86 -6.30 27.02
C ALA A 33 21.52 -5.16 26.03
N LEU A 34 20.23 -4.97 25.75
CA LEU A 34 19.75 -3.81 25.00
C LEU A 34 19.99 -2.54 25.83
N PRO A 35 20.46 -1.43 25.21
CA PRO A 35 20.68 -0.19 25.92
C PRO A 35 19.35 0.36 26.47
N THR A 36 19.23 0.43 27.79
CA THR A 36 18.09 0.98 28.53
C THR A 36 18.21 2.50 28.64
N THR A 37 18.13 3.18 27.49
CA THR A 37 17.88 4.63 27.53
C THR A 37 16.37 4.83 27.64
N PRO A 38 15.85 5.57 28.63
CA PRO A 38 14.44 5.90 28.68
C PRO A 38 14.05 6.63 27.39
N GLN A 39 13.30 5.97 26.50
CA GLN A 39 12.67 6.65 25.37
C GLN A 39 11.62 7.59 25.94
N ALA A 40 11.69 8.87 25.54
CA ALA A 40 10.61 9.81 25.81
C ALA A 40 9.28 9.18 25.32
N PRO A 41 8.18 9.32 26.07
CA PRO A 41 6.90 8.78 25.64
C PRO A 41 6.60 9.29 24.24
N ALA A 42 6.29 8.37 23.32
CA ALA A 42 5.87 8.74 21.98
C ALA A 42 4.73 9.75 22.11
N PRO A 43 4.73 10.85 21.33
CA PRO A 43 3.65 11.82 21.37
C PRO A 43 2.32 11.08 21.25
N GLN A 44 1.43 11.27 22.22
CA GLN A 44 0.07 10.78 22.09
C GLN A 44 -0.49 11.39 20.80
N ALA A 45 -0.87 10.53 19.86
CA ALA A 45 -1.48 10.97 18.62
C ALA A 45 -2.72 11.79 19.02
N GLN A 46 -2.71 13.08 18.71
CA GLN A 46 -3.90 13.89 18.88
C GLN A 46 -5.00 13.29 18.00
N ASP A 47 -6.19 13.11 18.56
CA ASP A 47 -7.37 12.68 17.79
C ASP A 47 -7.73 13.80 16.80
N LEU A 48 -7.16 13.72 15.61
CA LEU A 48 -7.43 14.62 14.51
C LEU A 48 -8.87 14.38 14.01
N PRO A 49 -9.60 15.43 13.56
CA PRO A 49 -10.96 15.25 13.05
C PRO A 49 -10.99 14.26 11.87
N PRO A 50 -12.16 13.63 11.61
CA PRO A 50 -12.33 12.80 10.42
C PRO A 50 -12.02 13.58 9.14
N GLY A 51 -11.53 12.85 8.14
CA GLY A 51 -11.20 13.43 6.83
C GLY A 51 -9.83 14.12 6.77
N GLY A 52 -9.59 14.88 5.71
CA GLY A 52 -8.30 15.49 5.37
C GLY A 52 -7.34 14.53 4.67
N PHE A 53 -6.68 15.01 3.61
CA PHE A 53 -5.58 14.31 2.98
C PHE A 53 -4.37 14.19 3.91
N ILE A 54 -3.63 13.09 3.75
CA ILE A 54 -2.26 13.01 4.27
C ILE A 54 -1.33 13.58 3.21
N GLU A 55 -0.53 14.55 3.62
CA GLU A 55 0.40 15.29 2.79
C GLU A 55 1.84 15.07 3.25
N VAL A 56 2.81 15.43 2.41
CA VAL A 56 4.23 15.42 2.75
C VAL A 56 4.66 16.84 3.10
N SER A 57 5.20 17.02 4.30
CA SER A 57 5.88 18.25 4.73
C SER A 57 7.32 17.92 5.09
N GLY A 58 8.26 18.27 4.20
CA GLY A 58 9.66 17.91 4.35
C GLY A 58 9.87 16.39 4.36
N SER A 59 10.26 15.84 5.51
CA SER A 59 10.44 14.40 5.73
C SER A 59 9.33 13.76 6.57
N GLN A 60 8.23 14.48 6.81
CA GLN A 60 7.12 14.03 7.65
C GLN A 60 5.84 13.92 6.82
N LEU A 61 4.99 12.98 7.23
CA LEU A 61 3.60 12.97 6.82
C LEU A 61 2.81 13.86 7.77
N VAL A 62 1.91 14.67 7.21
CA VAL A 62 1.04 15.58 7.98
C VAL A 62 -0.41 15.44 7.54
N ARG A 63 -1.35 15.65 8.46
CA ARG A 63 -2.79 15.79 8.21
C ARG A 63 -3.28 17.02 8.98
N PHE A 64 -3.93 17.96 8.29
CA PHE A 64 -4.31 19.26 8.85
C PHE A 64 -3.12 20.03 9.47
N GLY A 65 -1.94 19.93 8.85
CA GLY A 65 -0.70 20.55 9.34
C GLY A 65 -0.09 19.88 10.57
N GLN A 66 -0.72 18.84 11.13
CA GLN A 66 -0.20 18.09 12.27
C GLN A 66 0.52 16.82 11.80
N PRO A 67 1.67 16.45 12.40
CA PRO A 67 2.37 15.21 12.07
C PRO A 67 1.48 13.97 12.27
N VAL A 68 1.54 13.03 11.33
CA VAL A 68 0.89 11.73 11.44
C VAL A 68 1.90 10.59 11.29
N PHE A 69 1.73 9.55 12.09
CA PHE A 69 2.53 8.33 12.02
C PHE A 69 1.68 7.19 11.50
N ILE A 70 2.16 6.50 10.47
CA ILE A 70 1.47 5.35 9.89
C ILE A 70 1.82 4.10 10.70
N ARG A 71 0.81 3.50 11.35
CA ARG A 71 0.84 2.17 11.96
C ARG A 71 0.07 1.24 11.04
N GLY A 72 0.77 0.77 10.02
CA GLY A 72 0.20 0.06 8.88
C GLY A 72 0.39 -1.45 8.92
N VAL A 73 -0.52 -2.17 8.27
CA VAL A 73 -0.39 -3.60 7.93
C VAL A 73 -0.80 -3.86 6.48
N ASN A 74 -0.23 -4.89 5.85
CA ASN A 74 -0.86 -5.47 4.65
C ASN A 74 -2.10 -6.24 5.08
N TYR A 75 -3.23 -6.05 4.40
CA TYR A 75 -4.49 -6.67 4.78
C TYR A 75 -5.03 -7.62 3.72
N TYR A 76 -5.29 -8.85 4.14
CA TYR A 76 -6.22 -9.78 3.51
C TYR A 76 -7.19 -10.31 4.58
N PRO A 77 -8.44 -10.61 4.23
CA PRO A 77 -9.36 -11.23 5.16
C PRO A 77 -8.91 -12.64 5.52
N GLN A 78 -9.26 -13.10 6.72
CA GLN A 78 -8.92 -14.46 7.16
C GLN A 78 -9.46 -15.49 6.15
N GLY A 79 -8.56 -16.35 5.65
CA GLY A 79 -8.88 -17.41 4.71
C GLY A 79 -9.20 -16.95 3.27
N ARG A 80 -8.96 -15.67 2.94
CA ARG A 80 -9.25 -15.10 1.61
C ARG A 80 -8.08 -14.25 1.05
N PRO A 81 -6.88 -14.80 0.85
CA PRO A 81 -5.75 -14.04 0.32
C PRO A 81 -5.85 -13.75 -1.19
N TRP A 82 -5.07 -12.77 -1.66
CA TRP A 82 -4.95 -12.36 -3.07
C TRP A 82 -6.31 -12.15 -3.76
N ASN A 83 -6.55 -12.83 -4.88
CA ASN A 83 -7.80 -12.79 -5.64
C ASN A 83 -9.02 -13.22 -4.82
N ALA A 84 -8.85 -14.09 -3.81
CA ALA A 84 -9.96 -14.62 -3.02
C ALA A 84 -10.65 -13.53 -2.17
N MET A 85 -9.92 -12.50 -1.72
CA MET A 85 -10.47 -11.33 -1.03
C MET A 85 -11.57 -10.69 -1.86
N TRP A 86 -11.29 -10.48 -3.13
CA TRP A 86 -12.19 -9.82 -4.04
C TRP A 86 -13.28 -10.77 -4.54
N GLN A 87 -12.96 -12.03 -4.84
CA GLN A 87 -13.95 -13.00 -5.34
C GLN A 87 -15.03 -13.31 -4.29
N TYR A 88 -14.62 -13.65 -3.06
CA TYR A 88 -15.49 -14.09 -1.98
C TYR A 88 -15.72 -12.99 -0.95
N TRP A 89 -16.21 -11.85 -1.45
CA TRP A 89 -16.41 -10.63 -0.68
C TRP A 89 -17.29 -10.82 0.56
N ASN A 90 -16.76 -10.46 1.73
CA ASN A 90 -17.46 -10.52 3.01
C ASN A 90 -17.18 -9.26 3.84
N ALA A 91 -17.91 -8.18 3.53
CA ALA A 91 -17.76 -6.90 4.22
C ALA A 91 -17.90 -7.00 5.76
N PRO A 92 -18.89 -7.71 6.34
CA PRO A 92 -18.98 -7.87 7.80
C PRO A 92 -17.76 -8.52 8.45
N GLN A 93 -17.11 -9.48 7.77
CA GLN A 93 -15.86 -10.06 8.26
C GLN A 93 -14.76 -9.00 8.29
N MET A 94 -14.57 -8.27 7.19
CA MET A 94 -13.50 -7.26 7.10
C MET A 94 -13.70 -6.14 8.13
N GLU A 95 -14.94 -5.70 8.36
CA GLU A 95 -15.23 -4.71 9.39
C GLU A 95 -14.81 -5.20 10.78
N ARG A 96 -15.16 -6.45 11.15
CA ARG A 96 -14.77 -7.01 12.45
C ARG A 96 -13.25 -7.12 12.60
N GLU A 97 -12.56 -7.57 11.56
CA GLU A 97 -11.11 -7.73 11.57
C GLU A 97 -10.38 -6.38 11.63
N LEU A 98 -10.81 -5.39 10.85
CA LEU A 98 -10.24 -4.04 10.87
C LEU A 98 -10.52 -3.33 12.20
N ARG A 99 -11.71 -3.51 12.76
CA ARG A 99 -12.06 -2.99 14.10
C ARG A 99 -11.14 -3.57 15.17
N LEU A 100 -10.92 -4.88 15.14
CA LEU A 100 -10.01 -5.55 16.05
C LEU A 100 -8.58 -4.99 15.93
N ALA A 101 -8.07 -4.84 14.70
CA ALA A 101 -6.74 -4.29 14.45
C ALA A 101 -6.62 -2.84 14.95
N ARG A 102 -7.67 -2.02 14.76
CA ARG A 102 -7.72 -0.65 15.27
C ARG A 102 -7.71 -0.61 16.80
N GLU A 103 -8.63 -1.34 17.43
CA GLU A 103 -8.87 -1.26 18.87
C GLU A 103 -7.76 -1.94 19.70
N GLN A 104 -7.20 -3.05 19.22
CA GLN A 104 -6.22 -3.82 20.00
C GLN A 104 -4.76 -3.45 19.69
N LEU A 105 -4.46 -3.03 18.46
CA LEU A 105 -3.09 -2.77 18.02
C LEU A 105 -2.86 -1.30 17.64
N GLY A 106 -3.90 -0.48 17.61
CA GLY A 106 -3.81 0.92 17.20
C GLY A 106 -3.50 1.09 15.71
N ILE A 107 -3.80 0.10 14.87
CA ILE A 107 -3.62 0.21 13.41
C ILE A 107 -4.45 1.40 12.90
N ASN A 108 -3.82 2.23 12.07
CA ASN A 108 -4.47 3.41 11.48
C ASN A 108 -4.33 3.47 9.95
N ALA A 109 -3.68 2.48 9.37
CA ALA A 109 -3.61 2.32 7.92
C ALA A 109 -3.56 0.86 7.52
N VAL A 110 -4.04 0.56 6.32
CA VAL A 110 -3.88 -0.76 5.69
C VAL A 110 -3.42 -0.61 4.25
N ARG A 111 -2.58 -1.54 3.80
CA ARG A 111 -2.24 -1.73 2.39
C ARG A 111 -3.06 -2.90 1.84
N ILE A 112 -3.74 -2.67 0.74
CA ILE A 112 -4.50 -3.69 0.01
C ILE A 112 -3.97 -3.82 -1.41
N LEU A 113 -3.99 -5.03 -1.95
CA LEU A 113 -3.46 -5.33 -3.27
C LEU A 113 -4.60 -5.62 -4.23
N VAL A 114 -4.53 -4.99 -5.41
CA VAL A 114 -5.48 -5.19 -6.49
C VAL A 114 -4.79 -5.98 -7.61
N PRO A 115 -5.12 -7.26 -7.79
CA PRO A 115 -4.58 -8.05 -8.89
C PRO A 115 -5.04 -7.47 -10.22
N TYR A 116 -4.09 -7.03 -11.06
CA TYR A 116 -4.36 -6.29 -12.29
C TYR A 116 -5.30 -7.06 -13.24
N GLY A 117 -5.11 -8.37 -13.33
CA GLY A 117 -5.99 -9.25 -14.11
C GLY A 117 -7.43 -9.27 -13.60
N TYR A 118 -7.63 -9.36 -12.28
CA TYR A 118 -8.97 -9.35 -11.67
C TYR A 118 -9.66 -7.98 -11.79
N ALA A 119 -8.86 -6.91 -11.80
CA ALA A 119 -9.35 -5.55 -11.97
C ALA A 119 -9.90 -5.26 -13.35
N GLY A 120 -9.71 -6.16 -14.33
CA GLY A 120 -10.26 -6.03 -15.68
C GLY A 120 -9.36 -5.26 -16.65
N ARG A 121 -8.14 -4.90 -16.23
CA ARG A 121 -7.16 -4.18 -17.08
C ARG A 121 -7.81 -2.89 -17.63
N GLY A 122 -7.72 -2.60 -18.93
CA GLY A 122 -8.39 -1.43 -19.54
C GLY A 122 -9.92 -1.41 -19.42
N ASN A 123 -10.57 -2.55 -19.13
CA ASN A 123 -12.02 -2.65 -18.92
C ASN A 123 -12.32 -2.91 -17.44
N VAL A 124 -12.18 -1.86 -16.63
CA VAL A 124 -12.24 -1.95 -15.17
C VAL A 124 -13.51 -2.66 -14.68
N ASN A 125 -13.31 -3.67 -13.85
CA ASN A 125 -14.36 -4.49 -13.26
C ASN A 125 -15.23 -3.67 -12.31
N ARG A 126 -16.47 -3.36 -12.72
CA ARG A 126 -17.39 -2.54 -11.92
C ARG A 126 -17.68 -3.12 -10.53
N LYS A 127 -17.79 -4.44 -10.42
CA LYS A 127 -18.02 -5.12 -9.13
C LYS A 127 -16.84 -4.97 -8.17
N LEU A 128 -15.62 -4.90 -8.69
CA LEU A 128 -14.45 -4.59 -7.87
C LEU A 128 -14.50 -3.16 -7.35
N LEU A 129 -14.85 -2.18 -8.20
CA LEU A 129 -14.96 -0.78 -7.78
C LEU A 129 -15.98 -0.61 -6.64
N GLU A 130 -17.13 -1.26 -6.73
CA GLU A 130 -18.16 -1.25 -5.66
C GLU A 130 -17.65 -1.84 -4.35
N ARG A 131 -16.85 -2.92 -4.43
CA ARG A 131 -16.25 -3.56 -3.25
C ARG A 131 -15.17 -2.69 -2.62
N ILE A 132 -14.34 -2.03 -3.42
CA ILE A 132 -13.37 -1.04 -2.92
C ILE A 132 -14.09 0.12 -2.26
N GLN A 133 -15.16 0.64 -2.87
CA GLN A 133 -15.97 1.69 -2.26
C GLN A 133 -16.51 1.27 -0.89
N GLN A 134 -16.99 0.03 -0.75
CA GLN A 134 -17.45 -0.51 0.53
C GLN A 134 -16.30 -0.69 1.51
N PHE A 135 -15.14 -1.19 1.06
CA PHE A 135 -13.94 -1.31 1.88
C PHE A 135 -13.50 0.04 2.46
N LEU A 136 -13.45 1.06 1.60
CA LEU A 136 -13.11 2.43 1.99
C LEU A 136 -14.11 2.96 3.01
N GLN A 137 -15.41 2.70 2.85
CA GLN A 137 -16.41 3.09 3.85
C GLN A 137 -16.15 2.44 5.21
N ILE A 138 -15.85 1.14 5.23
CA ILE A 138 -15.52 0.40 6.47
C ILE A 138 -14.27 1.00 7.12
N ALA A 139 -13.18 1.15 6.36
CA ALA A 139 -11.92 1.68 6.86
C ALA A 139 -12.09 3.12 7.40
N GLY A 140 -12.78 3.98 6.65
CA GLY A 140 -13.06 5.36 7.04
C GLY A 140 -13.91 5.46 8.33
N ASN A 141 -14.91 4.60 8.50
CA ASN A 141 -15.71 4.53 9.74
C ASN A 141 -14.88 4.15 10.98
N LEU A 142 -13.70 3.56 10.77
CA LEU A 142 -12.76 3.14 11.82
C LEU A 142 -11.54 4.08 11.93
N ASP A 143 -11.53 5.21 11.19
CA ASP A 143 -10.37 6.11 11.04
C ASP A 143 -9.09 5.36 10.61
N ILE A 144 -9.26 4.39 9.70
CA ILE A 144 -8.18 3.68 9.03
C ILE A 144 -8.04 4.23 7.61
N ARG A 145 -6.81 4.61 7.23
CA ARG A 145 -6.48 5.03 5.87
C ARG A 145 -6.06 3.85 5.00
N VAL A 146 -6.28 3.95 3.69
CA VAL A 146 -6.00 2.86 2.76
C VAL A 146 -4.90 3.25 1.78
N ASN A 147 -3.88 2.40 1.66
CA ASN A 147 -2.94 2.38 0.55
C ASN A 147 -3.39 1.30 -0.44
N ILE A 148 -3.65 1.67 -1.70
CA ILE A 148 -4.14 0.75 -2.71
C ILE A 148 -3.05 0.47 -3.74
N THR A 149 -2.59 -0.78 -3.82
CA THR A 149 -1.69 -1.22 -4.87
C THR A 149 -2.46 -1.53 -6.14
N LEU A 150 -2.15 -0.82 -7.23
CA LEU A 150 -2.89 -0.86 -8.49
C LEU A 150 -2.51 -2.06 -9.38
N PHE A 151 -1.22 -2.42 -9.40
CA PHE A 151 -0.70 -3.48 -10.26
C PHE A 151 -0.08 -4.60 -9.43
N ASP A 152 -0.91 -5.48 -8.85
CA ASP A 152 -0.45 -6.76 -8.31
C ASP A 152 -0.50 -7.87 -9.39
N GLN A 153 0.46 -8.78 -9.38
CA GLN A 153 0.59 -9.87 -10.37
C GLN A 153 0.71 -9.40 -11.83
N TYR A 154 1.41 -8.29 -12.07
CA TYR A 154 1.63 -7.70 -13.40
C TYR A 154 3.12 -7.74 -13.78
N ASN A 155 3.45 -8.26 -14.97
CA ASN A 155 4.84 -8.46 -15.43
C ASN A 155 5.15 -7.82 -16.79
N THR A 156 4.23 -7.04 -17.37
CA THR A 156 4.36 -6.65 -18.78
C THR A 156 5.21 -5.40 -19.00
N PHE A 157 5.05 -4.38 -18.15
CA PHE A 157 5.76 -3.09 -18.16
C PHE A 157 6.02 -2.55 -19.58
N GLY A 158 4.94 -2.28 -20.32
CA GLY A 158 5.01 -1.85 -21.73
C GLY A 158 5.82 -0.57 -21.94
N THR A 159 6.42 -0.41 -23.11
CA THR A 159 7.06 0.86 -23.51
C THR A 159 5.99 1.91 -23.85
N PRO A 160 6.31 3.22 -23.83
CA PRO A 160 5.30 4.28 -24.03
C PRO A 160 4.45 4.15 -25.30
N ASP A 161 5.03 3.62 -26.38
CA ASP A 161 4.37 3.45 -27.68
C ASP A 161 3.63 2.11 -27.82
N SER A 162 3.58 1.29 -26.77
CA SER A 162 3.00 -0.06 -26.82
C SER A 162 1.51 -0.09 -26.46
N ASP A 163 0.77 -1.02 -27.06
CA ASP A 163 -0.65 -1.24 -26.75
C ASP A 163 -0.86 -1.64 -25.29
N GLU A 164 0.12 -2.32 -24.69
CA GLU A 164 0.11 -2.67 -23.28
C GLU A 164 0.14 -1.42 -22.39
N PHE A 165 1.03 -0.48 -22.69
CA PHE A 165 1.11 0.77 -21.92
C PHE A 165 -0.14 1.63 -22.10
N ALA A 166 -0.67 1.73 -23.33
CA ALA A 166 -1.94 2.43 -23.58
C ALA A 166 -3.09 1.87 -22.72
N ARG A 167 -3.17 0.53 -22.61
CA ARG A 167 -4.15 -0.16 -21.76
C ARG A 167 -3.91 0.07 -20.26
N ASP A 168 -2.66 0.12 -19.82
CA ASP A 168 -2.31 0.39 -18.42
C ASP A 168 -2.70 1.83 -18.02
N ILE A 169 -2.48 2.79 -18.90
CA ILE A 169 -2.93 4.18 -18.71
C ILE A 169 -4.46 4.26 -18.67
N GLU A 170 -5.16 3.54 -19.55
CA GLU A 170 -6.61 3.48 -19.53
C GLU A 170 -7.13 2.86 -18.22
N TYR A 171 -6.49 1.79 -17.75
CA TYR A 171 -6.78 1.17 -16.45
C TYR A 171 -6.64 2.18 -15.32
N VAL A 172 -5.52 2.90 -15.23
CA VAL A 172 -5.26 3.91 -14.19
C VAL A 172 -6.33 5.01 -14.24
N ARG A 173 -6.61 5.58 -15.42
CA ARG A 173 -7.63 6.61 -15.61
C ARG A 173 -9.00 6.18 -15.12
N LYS A 174 -9.43 4.98 -15.50
CA LYS A 174 -10.75 4.46 -15.12
C LYS A 174 -10.79 4.08 -13.64
N PHE A 175 -9.76 3.41 -13.13
CA PHE A 175 -9.75 2.91 -11.76
C PHE A 175 -9.58 4.05 -10.75
N VAL A 176 -8.49 4.80 -10.83
CA VAL A 176 -8.21 5.95 -9.94
C VAL A 176 -9.24 7.05 -10.14
N GLY A 177 -9.70 7.25 -11.38
CA GLY A 177 -10.75 8.23 -11.71
C GLY A 177 -12.05 8.06 -10.93
N ASN A 178 -12.40 6.84 -10.50
CA ASN A 178 -13.59 6.60 -9.67
C ASN A 178 -13.42 7.05 -8.20
N PHE A 179 -12.20 7.35 -7.76
CA PHE A 179 -11.88 7.66 -6.36
C PHE A 179 -11.10 8.97 -6.19
N VAL A 180 -11.09 9.84 -7.21
CA VAL A 180 -10.50 11.17 -7.11
C VAL A 180 -11.18 11.94 -5.98
N GLY A 181 -10.40 12.54 -5.10
CA GLY A 181 -10.93 13.25 -3.93
C GLY A 181 -11.26 12.38 -2.72
N ASP A 182 -11.20 11.04 -2.82
CA ASP A 182 -11.47 10.17 -1.68
C ASP A 182 -10.28 10.17 -0.70
N GLU A 183 -10.36 11.03 0.30
CA GLU A 183 -9.36 11.22 1.35
C GLU A 183 -9.11 9.97 2.22
N ARG A 184 -9.98 8.95 2.17
CA ARG A 184 -9.77 7.67 2.87
C ARG A 184 -8.60 6.90 2.26
N ILE A 185 -8.32 7.14 0.99
CA ILE A 185 -7.11 6.68 0.31
C ILE A 185 -6.00 7.67 0.65
N PHE A 186 -4.93 7.22 1.32
CA PHE A 186 -3.80 8.11 1.60
C PHE A 186 -2.70 8.01 0.55
N ALA A 187 -2.60 6.87 -0.14
CA ALA A 187 -1.63 6.64 -1.19
C ALA A 187 -2.15 5.70 -2.27
N TRP A 188 -1.75 5.96 -3.50
CA TRP A 188 -1.78 5.01 -4.61
C TRP A 188 -0.40 4.36 -4.71
N ASP A 189 -0.33 3.06 -4.46
CA ASP A 189 0.86 2.27 -4.65
C ASP A 189 0.87 1.73 -6.08
N VAL A 190 1.84 2.11 -6.89
CA VAL A 190 1.82 1.82 -8.33
C VAL A 190 1.87 0.32 -8.55
N HIS A 191 2.82 -0.39 -7.93
CA HIS A 191 3.04 -1.81 -8.22
C HIS A 191 3.49 -2.57 -6.97
N ASN A 192 3.11 -3.83 -6.87
CA ASN A 192 3.56 -4.73 -5.81
C ASN A 192 4.87 -5.42 -6.18
N GLU A 193 5.96 -5.01 -5.56
CA GLU A 193 7.30 -5.60 -5.68
C GLU A 193 7.78 -5.76 -7.14
N PRO A 194 7.82 -4.68 -7.93
CA PRO A 194 8.17 -4.76 -9.35
C PRO A 194 9.56 -5.36 -9.60
N ASP A 195 10.45 -5.26 -8.63
CA ASP A 195 11.82 -5.76 -8.64
C ASP A 195 11.98 -7.25 -8.28
N HIS A 196 10.86 -7.94 -7.98
CA HIS A 196 10.78 -9.40 -7.91
C HIS A 196 10.35 -10.05 -9.23
N TYR A 197 9.91 -9.27 -10.22
CA TYR A 197 9.42 -9.83 -11.48
C TYR A 197 10.55 -10.06 -12.50
N PRO A 198 10.43 -11.06 -13.39
CA PRO A 198 11.47 -11.45 -14.34
C PRO A 198 12.06 -10.29 -15.15
N LYS A 199 11.23 -9.34 -15.59
CA LYS A 199 11.72 -8.18 -16.35
C LYS A 199 12.79 -7.39 -15.59
N TRP A 200 12.63 -7.23 -14.28
CA TRP A 200 13.65 -6.62 -13.44
C TRP A 200 14.74 -7.63 -13.04
N ALA A 201 14.32 -8.74 -12.44
CA ALA A 201 15.19 -9.62 -11.67
C ALA A 201 16.07 -10.53 -12.52
N GLU A 202 15.64 -10.84 -13.74
CA GLU A 202 16.25 -11.86 -14.60
C GLU A 202 16.68 -11.29 -15.96
N GLU A 203 15.85 -10.44 -16.55
CA GLU A 203 16.08 -9.89 -17.89
C GLU A 203 16.98 -8.64 -17.90
N GLY A 204 17.33 -8.10 -16.74
CA GLY A 204 18.16 -6.90 -16.61
C GLY A 204 17.51 -5.60 -17.11
N GLN A 205 16.18 -5.57 -17.29
CA GLN A 205 15.43 -4.42 -17.82
C GLN A 205 14.87 -3.51 -16.72
N ALA A 206 15.60 -3.35 -15.61
CA ALA A 206 15.19 -2.49 -14.49
C ALA A 206 14.86 -1.05 -14.93
N GLN A 207 15.61 -0.50 -15.88
CA GLN A 207 15.36 0.86 -16.39
C GLN A 207 14.03 1.00 -17.13
N GLN A 208 13.60 -0.03 -17.86
CA GLN A 208 12.27 -0.04 -18.48
C GLN A 208 11.16 -0.09 -17.43
N VAL A 209 11.36 -0.88 -16.38
CA VAL A 209 10.39 -0.96 -15.27
C VAL A 209 10.31 0.38 -14.53
N LEU A 210 11.44 1.01 -14.23
CA LEU A 210 11.49 2.35 -13.63
C LEU A 210 10.83 3.40 -14.52
N GLN A 211 11.06 3.36 -15.84
CA GLN A 211 10.40 4.26 -16.78
C GLN A 211 8.87 4.10 -16.73
N TRP A 212 8.39 2.86 -16.79
CA TRP A 212 6.97 2.54 -16.71
C TRP A 212 6.36 3.01 -15.38
N LEU A 213 7.03 2.74 -14.26
CA LEU A 213 6.58 3.17 -12.92
C LEU A 213 6.45 4.70 -12.83
N GLY A 214 7.43 5.43 -13.35
CA GLY A 214 7.43 6.90 -13.37
C GLY A 214 6.27 7.47 -14.19
N LEU A 215 6.04 6.93 -15.39
CA LEU A 215 4.96 7.38 -16.26
C LEU A 215 3.56 7.08 -15.70
N ILE A 216 3.38 5.91 -15.07
CA ILE A 216 2.14 5.59 -14.36
C ILE A 216 1.94 6.53 -13.17
N ALA A 217 3.00 6.80 -12.39
CA ALA A 217 2.95 7.73 -11.26
C ALA A 217 2.57 9.15 -11.70
N ASP A 218 3.13 9.64 -12.82
CA ASP A 218 2.79 10.93 -13.41
C ASP A 218 1.31 10.99 -13.83
N GLU A 219 0.79 9.93 -14.44
CA GLU A 219 -0.63 9.87 -14.81
C GLU A 219 -1.55 9.88 -13.58
N ILE A 220 -1.18 9.16 -12.51
CA ILE A 220 -1.92 9.21 -11.22
C ILE A 220 -1.90 10.63 -10.67
N LYS A 221 -0.73 11.29 -10.64
CA LYS A 221 -0.62 12.67 -10.15
C LYS A 221 -1.40 13.67 -11.00
N ARG A 222 -1.51 13.43 -12.30
CA ARG A 222 -2.31 14.26 -13.22
C ARG A 222 -3.80 14.20 -12.90
N ILE A 223 -4.34 13.02 -12.54
CA ILE A 223 -5.77 12.82 -12.29
C ILE A 223 -6.17 12.97 -10.82
N ALA A 224 -5.26 12.66 -9.89
CA ALA A 224 -5.48 12.63 -8.44
C ALA A 224 -4.34 13.39 -7.71
N PRO A 225 -4.25 14.72 -7.89
CA PRO A 225 -3.07 15.50 -7.47
C PRO A 225 -2.83 15.52 -5.95
N TYR A 226 -3.88 15.37 -5.14
CA TYR A 226 -3.82 15.43 -3.68
C TYR A 226 -3.46 14.10 -3.02
N HIS A 227 -3.59 12.97 -3.71
CA HIS A 227 -3.20 11.67 -3.17
C HIS A 227 -1.68 11.49 -3.23
N LEU A 228 -1.10 10.82 -2.23
CA LEU A 228 0.30 10.39 -2.34
C LEU A 228 0.44 9.28 -3.38
N VAL A 229 1.64 9.12 -3.93
CA VAL A 229 1.98 8.05 -4.86
C VAL A 229 3.25 7.35 -4.36
N THR A 230 3.21 6.03 -4.30
CA THR A 230 4.31 5.18 -3.83
C THR A 230 4.62 4.06 -4.81
N VAL A 231 5.76 3.41 -4.62
CA VAL A 231 6.08 2.13 -5.26
C VAL A 231 6.49 1.15 -4.16
N GLY A 232 5.86 -0.02 -4.12
CA GLY A 232 6.15 -1.07 -3.15
C GLY A 232 7.32 -1.93 -3.59
N MET A 233 8.55 -1.40 -3.58
CA MET A 233 9.76 -2.18 -3.87
C MET A 233 9.93 -3.33 -2.87
N GLY A 234 10.34 -4.50 -3.35
CA GLY A 234 10.53 -5.70 -2.55
C GLY A 234 11.96 -5.84 -1.99
N LYS A 235 12.98 -5.35 -2.69
CA LYS A 235 14.39 -5.47 -2.29
C LYS A 235 14.93 -4.14 -1.76
N TYR A 236 15.62 -4.22 -0.62
CA TYR A 236 16.25 -3.07 0.04
C TYR A 236 17.20 -2.30 -0.89
N ASP A 237 18.03 -3.01 -1.66
CA ASP A 237 19.02 -2.41 -2.56
C ASP A 237 18.38 -1.59 -3.70
N ASN A 238 17.09 -1.76 -3.96
CA ASN A 238 16.36 -1.07 -5.01
C ASN A 238 15.54 0.13 -4.50
N LEU A 239 15.57 0.43 -3.19
CA LEU A 239 14.79 1.53 -2.62
C LEU A 239 15.21 2.91 -3.10
N TRP A 240 16.46 3.06 -3.56
CA TRP A 240 17.05 4.34 -3.91
C TRP A 240 17.35 4.50 -5.39
N GLN A 241 16.70 3.69 -6.24
CA GLN A 241 16.87 3.78 -7.68
C GLN A 241 16.27 5.11 -8.19
N PRO A 242 17.01 5.90 -8.98
CA PRO A 242 16.46 7.10 -9.58
C PRO A 242 15.36 6.70 -10.57
N GLY A 243 14.22 7.39 -10.49
CA GLY A 243 13.18 7.30 -11.51
C GLY A 243 13.59 8.05 -12.79
N PRO A 244 12.82 7.87 -13.89
CA PRO A 244 12.96 8.75 -15.05
C PRO A 244 12.67 10.20 -14.63
N ASP A 245 13.51 11.14 -15.07
CA ASP A 245 13.32 12.60 -14.89
C ASP A 245 12.21 13.16 -15.79
#